data_AF-A0A939P8J7-F1
#
_entry.id   AF-A0A939P8J7-F1
#
_cell.length_a   1.000
_cell.length_b   1.000
_cell.length_c   1.000
_cell.angle_alpha   90.00
_cell.angle_beta   90.00
_cell.angle_gamma   90.00
#
_symmetry.space_group_name_H-M   'P 1'
#
loop_
_entity.id
_entity.type
_entity.pdbx_description
1 polymer ?
#
loop_
_entity_poly.entity_id
_entity_poly.type
_entity_poly.pdbx_seq_one_letter_code
_entity_poly.pdbx_strand_id
1 'polypeptide(L)'
;MIITLAAAILATAVWFLWPSDHKNDAASERDLVARTAARQVAALNSMDSGQVDVSLSRWLEASTGTLHDQLQRDRPFARAKFVKAGTTASGQVTGLAVTDMDLHAGKATVLVAVRVRVTSAAALDGSEQRKRYQAGMVRTPAGDWRVTSLIAVPAGAPAKQPSDPAISAVSSALTKVLSYSYADPAATQRAADAVLTGRAASDYRGLFGEVVRLAPQQKLTLTTSVVRAGTVKRTGDTAVVLVFLDQKATRSGDPSGKTATAQLVVTARHDRAWRISELTVA
;
A
#
# COMPACT_ATOMS: atom_id res chain seq x y z
N MET A 1 11.41 22.28 -7.04
CA MET A 1 12.23 21.09 -6.73
C MET A 1 12.43 20.99 -5.21
N ILE A 2 11.39 20.73 -4.39
CA ILE A 2 11.48 20.63 -2.92
C ILE A 2 10.35 19.72 -2.34
N ILE A 3 10.16 18.52 -2.89
CA ILE A 3 9.35 17.46 -2.21
C ILE A 3 10.15 16.14 -2.23
N THR A 4 11.47 16.24 -2.06
CA THR A 4 12.36 15.07 -2.10
C THR A 4 12.71 14.56 -0.70
N LEU A 5 12.48 15.34 0.36
CA LEU A 5 12.96 14.97 1.70
C LEU A 5 12.07 13.98 2.47
N ALA A 6 10.80 13.80 2.07
CA ALA A 6 9.93 12.79 2.69
C ALA A 6 10.07 11.39 2.05
N ALA A 7 10.79 11.26 0.92
CA ALA A 7 10.98 10.00 0.21
C ALA A 7 12.33 9.30 0.53
N ALA A 8 13.22 9.94 1.29
CA ALA A 8 14.56 9.42 1.57
C ALA A 8 14.64 8.36 2.69
N ILE A 9 13.50 7.99 3.32
CA ILE A 9 13.51 7.22 4.58
C ILE A 9 13.42 5.69 4.42
N LEU A 10 13.14 5.12 3.25
CA LEU A 10 12.63 3.73 3.22
C LEU A 10 13.16 2.86 2.07
N ALA A 11 14.44 3.02 1.74
CA ALA A 11 15.12 2.12 0.82
C ALA A 11 16.31 1.47 1.52
N THR A 12 16.10 0.28 2.10
CA THR A 12 17.05 -0.86 2.14
C THR A 12 16.55 -1.94 3.10
N ALA A 13 15.85 -2.94 2.55
CA ALA A 13 15.94 -4.35 2.93
C ALA A 13 14.82 -5.12 2.22
N VAL A 14 15.13 -5.63 1.04
CA VAL A 14 14.49 -6.87 0.58
C VAL A 14 15.04 -7.97 1.49
N TRP A 15 14.18 -8.82 2.10
CA TRP A 15 14.30 -10.30 2.09
C TRP A 15 13.55 -11.04 3.21
N PHE A 16 13.19 -12.28 2.85
CA PHE A 16 12.85 -13.48 3.63
C PHE A 16 11.52 -13.55 4.40
N LEU A 17 10.47 -13.98 3.69
CA LEU A 17 9.32 -14.67 4.29
C LEU A 17 9.74 -16.08 4.73
N TRP A 18 9.78 -16.32 6.04
CA TRP A 18 9.90 -17.68 6.61
C TRP A 18 8.55 -18.41 6.55
N PRO A 19 8.50 -19.68 6.09
CA PRO A 19 7.27 -20.47 6.11
C PRO A 19 6.94 -20.86 7.56
N SER A 20 5.76 -20.49 8.03
CA SER A 20 5.26 -20.89 9.35
C SER A 20 4.15 -21.91 9.12
N ASP A 21 4.46 -23.19 9.33
CA ASP A 21 3.46 -24.24 9.45
C ASP A 21 2.81 -24.14 10.83
N HIS A 22 1.48 -23.95 10.88
CA HIS A 22 0.53 -24.57 11.82
C HIS A 22 -0.92 -24.25 11.37
N LYS A 23 -1.76 -25.29 11.39
CA LYS A 23 -3.10 -25.39 10.77
C LYS A 23 -4.15 -24.49 11.44
N ASN A 24 -4.80 -23.66 10.63
CA ASN A 24 -6.13 -23.09 10.85
C ASN A 24 -6.75 -22.83 9.48
N ASP A 25 -7.86 -23.49 9.14
CA ASP A 25 -8.48 -23.39 7.81
C ASP A 25 -8.76 -21.93 7.41
N ALA A 26 -9.12 -21.07 8.37
CA ALA A 26 -9.33 -19.65 8.14
C ALA A 26 -8.04 -18.86 7.85
N ALA A 27 -6.89 -19.26 8.41
CA ALA A 27 -5.61 -18.63 8.11
C ALA A 27 -5.09 -19.06 6.73
N SER A 28 -5.21 -20.35 6.40
CA SER A 28 -4.87 -20.85 5.07
C SER A 28 -5.77 -20.24 3.99
N GLU A 29 -7.05 -20.02 4.28
CA GLU A 29 -7.97 -19.39 3.33
C GLU A 29 -7.66 -17.90 3.14
N ARG A 30 -7.33 -17.16 4.22
CA ARG A 30 -6.82 -15.77 4.08
C ARG A 30 -5.59 -15.72 3.19
N ASP A 31 -4.65 -16.64 3.38
CA ASP A 31 -3.44 -16.72 2.58
C ASP A 31 -3.73 -17.07 1.11
N LEU A 32 -4.71 -17.94 0.86
CA LEU A 32 -5.18 -18.26 -0.48
C LEU A 32 -5.80 -17.03 -1.16
N VAL A 33 -6.70 -16.33 -0.48
CA VAL A 33 -7.31 -15.08 -0.96
C VAL A 33 -6.22 -14.06 -1.27
N ALA A 34 -5.27 -13.87 -0.35
CA ALA A 34 -4.17 -12.93 -0.50
C ALA A 34 -3.31 -13.22 -1.75
N ARG A 35 -2.87 -14.48 -1.92
CA ARG A 35 -2.06 -14.86 -3.09
C ARG A 35 -2.84 -14.75 -4.40
N THR A 36 -4.11 -15.12 -4.40
CA THR A 36 -4.97 -15.07 -5.59
C THR A 36 -5.26 -13.63 -5.99
N ALA A 37 -5.63 -12.77 -5.04
CA ALA A 37 -5.80 -11.35 -5.26
C ALA A 37 -4.51 -10.69 -5.76
N ALA A 38 -3.34 -11.04 -5.20
CA ALA A 38 -2.07 -10.49 -5.65
C ALA A 38 -1.82 -10.76 -7.15
N ARG A 39 -2.04 -12.01 -7.60
CA ARG A 39 -1.89 -12.38 -9.02
C ARG A 39 -2.91 -11.67 -9.92
N GLN A 40 -4.18 -11.67 -9.51
CA GLN A 40 -5.27 -11.11 -10.31
C GLN A 40 -5.16 -9.58 -10.42
N VAL A 41 -4.82 -8.88 -9.33
CA VAL A 41 -4.61 -7.42 -9.35
C VAL A 41 -3.35 -7.03 -10.13
N ALA A 42 -2.28 -7.82 -10.04
CA ALA A 42 -1.09 -7.64 -10.89
C ALA A 42 -1.44 -7.78 -12.38
N ALA A 43 -2.21 -8.81 -12.74
CA ALA A 43 -2.69 -9.02 -14.10
C ALA A 43 -3.54 -7.84 -14.60
N LEU A 44 -4.51 -7.38 -13.79
CA LEU A 44 -5.36 -6.22 -14.08
C LEU A 44 -4.59 -4.88 -14.20
N ASN A 45 -3.32 -4.84 -13.75
CA ASN A 45 -2.44 -3.68 -13.86
C ASN A 45 -1.30 -3.89 -14.87
N SER A 46 -1.36 -4.94 -15.68
CA SER A 46 -0.34 -5.28 -16.67
C SER A 46 -0.89 -5.28 -18.09
N MET A 47 -0.06 -4.89 -19.05
CA MET A 47 -0.35 -4.84 -20.48
C MET A 47 0.93 -5.14 -21.25
N ASP A 48 0.86 -6.05 -22.22
CA ASP A 48 1.94 -6.28 -23.19
C ASP A 48 1.51 -5.71 -24.54
N SER A 49 2.28 -4.75 -25.07
CA SER A 49 1.97 -4.13 -26.36
C SER A 49 2.16 -5.07 -27.55
N GLY A 50 2.99 -6.11 -27.43
CA GLY A 50 3.14 -7.16 -28.44
C GLY A 50 2.02 -8.20 -28.38
N GLN A 51 1.30 -8.30 -27.26
CA GLN A 51 0.25 -9.29 -27.02
C GLN A 51 -0.99 -8.67 -26.32
N VAL A 52 -1.53 -7.61 -26.92
CA VAL A 52 -2.67 -6.86 -26.35
C VAL A 52 -3.89 -7.77 -26.12
N ASP A 53 -4.25 -8.60 -27.10
CA ASP A 53 -5.42 -9.49 -27.00
C ASP A 53 -5.26 -10.56 -25.90
N VAL A 54 -4.03 -11.05 -25.68
CA VAL A 54 -3.72 -11.97 -24.58
C VAL A 54 -3.84 -11.24 -23.24
N SER A 55 -3.30 -10.03 -23.14
CA SER A 55 -3.37 -9.20 -21.92
C SER A 55 -4.81 -8.89 -21.53
N LEU A 56 -5.66 -8.49 -22.49
CA LEU A 56 -7.07 -8.23 -22.26
C LEU A 56 -7.85 -9.49 -21.86
N SER A 57 -7.44 -10.67 -22.34
CA SER A 57 -8.05 -11.94 -21.92
C SER A 57 -7.69 -12.28 -20.48
N ARG A 58 -6.43 -12.05 -20.08
CA ARG A 58 -6.00 -12.19 -18.67
C ARG A 58 -6.76 -11.25 -17.73
N TRP A 59 -7.17 -10.07 -18.18
CA TRP A 59 -8.01 -9.16 -17.38
C TRP A 59 -9.41 -9.73 -17.13
N LEU A 60 -10.02 -10.34 -18.15
CA LEU A 60 -11.31 -11.03 -18.01
C LEU A 60 -11.19 -12.27 -17.12
N GLU A 61 -10.12 -13.05 -17.26
CA GLU A 61 -9.84 -14.21 -16.41
C GLU A 61 -9.56 -13.84 -14.95
N ALA A 62 -9.06 -12.63 -14.68
CA ALA A 62 -8.81 -12.15 -13.33
C ALA A 62 -10.07 -11.63 -12.63
N SER A 63 -11.17 -11.40 -13.37
CA SER A 63 -12.35 -10.70 -12.88
C SER A 63 -13.63 -11.52 -12.99
N THR A 64 -14.63 -11.15 -12.21
CA THR A 64 -16.00 -11.70 -12.26
C THR A 64 -17.04 -10.61 -11.94
N GLY A 65 -18.32 -10.92 -12.12
CA GLY A 65 -19.43 -10.00 -11.87
C GLY A 65 -19.32 -8.70 -12.65
N THR A 66 -19.76 -7.60 -12.05
CA THR A 66 -19.86 -6.28 -12.71
C THR A 66 -18.52 -5.79 -13.29
N LEU A 67 -17.40 -6.07 -12.61
CA LEU A 67 -16.08 -5.70 -13.13
C LEU A 67 -15.77 -6.44 -14.44
N HIS A 68 -16.05 -7.74 -14.49
CA HIS A 68 -15.85 -8.55 -15.70
C HIS A 68 -16.71 -8.03 -16.85
N ASP A 69 -18.00 -7.80 -16.59
CA ASP A 69 -18.93 -7.32 -17.61
C ASP A 69 -18.49 -5.97 -18.18
N GLN A 70 -17.98 -5.07 -17.32
CA GLN A 70 -17.46 -3.79 -17.76
C GLN A 70 -16.21 -3.95 -18.62
N LEU A 71 -15.25 -4.77 -18.19
CA LEU A 71 -14.02 -5.04 -18.95
C LEU A 71 -14.34 -5.68 -20.31
N GLN A 72 -15.35 -6.54 -20.37
CA GLN A 72 -15.77 -7.18 -21.62
C GLN A 72 -16.40 -6.17 -22.58
N ARG A 73 -17.28 -5.29 -22.07
CA ARG A 73 -17.88 -4.21 -22.88
C ARG A 73 -16.82 -3.25 -23.42
N ASP A 74 -15.84 -2.88 -22.60
CA ASP A 74 -14.81 -1.90 -22.98
C ASP A 74 -13.69 -2.49 -23.84
N ARG A 75 -13.63 -3.82 -23.98
CA ARG A 75 -12.53 -4.54 -24.64
C ARG A 75 -12.19 -4.02 -26.04
N PRO A 76 -13.15 -3.76 -26.96
CA PRO A 76 -12.81 -3.26 -28.30
C PRO A 76 -12.14 -1.88 -28.26
N PHE A 77 -12.64 -0.99 -27.41
CA PHE A 77 -12.08 0.34 -27.23
C PHE A 77 -10.69 0.29 -26.57
N ALA A 78 -10.54 -0.51 -25.51
CA ALA A 78 -9.26 -0.73 -24.84
C ALA A 78 -8.21 -1.28 -25.81
N ARG A 79 -8.57 -2.28 -26.62
CA ARG A 79 -7.69 -2.86 -27.64
C ARG A 79 -7.18 -1.81 -28.61
N ALA A 80 -8.08 -1.04 -29.24
CA ALA A 80 -7.70 0.01 -30.17
C ALA A 80 -6.77 1.04 -29.53
N LYS A 81 -7.04 1.43 -28.28
CA LYS A 81 -6.21 2.36 -27.51
C LYS A 81 -4.80 1.81 -27.24
N PHE A 82 -4.67 0.58 -26.76
CA PHE A 82 -3.38 0.00 -26.39
C PHE A 82 -2.53 -0.37 -27.61
N VAL A 83 -3.14 -0.86 -28.69
CA VAL A 83 -2.45 -1.09 -29.98
C VAL A 83 -1.89 0.23 -30.51
N LYS A 84 -2.71 1.29 -30.52
CA LYS A 84 -2.27 2.61 -30.98
C LYS A 84 -1.16 3.20 -30.10
N ALA A 85 -1.27 3.03 -28.78
CA ALA A 85 -0.30 3.60 -27.84
C ALA A 85 1.05 2.86 -27.83
N GLY A 86 1.07 1.56 -28.14
CA GLY A 86 2.29 0.75 -28.10
C GLY A 86 2.89 0.64 -26.70
N THR A 87 2.08 0.80 -25.64
CA THR A 87 2.53 0.87 -24.26
C THR A 87 2.52 -0.50 -23.60
N THR A 88 3.66 -0.89 -23.03
CA THR A 88 3.77 -2.04 -22.12
C THR A 88 3.71 -1.54 -20.68
N ALA A 89 2.92 -2.20 -19.84
CA ALA A 89 2.81 -1.95 -18.41
C ALA A 89 3.02 -3.25 -17.64
N SER A 90 3.81 -3.20 -16.56
CA SER A 90 4.04 -4.33 -15.66
C SER A 90 3.60 -3.95 -14.25
N GLY A 91 2.52 -4.56 -13.79
CA GLY A 91 1.97 -4.40 -12.45
C GLY A 91 2.57 -5.43 -11.50
N GLN A 92 3.17 -4.96 -10.40
CA GLN A 92 3.72 -5.79 -9.33
C GLN A 92 3.06 -5.40 -8.02
N VAL A 93 2.49 -6.38 -7.32
CA VAL A 93 1.94 -6.17 -5.98
C VAL A 93 3.09 -6.13 -4.99
N THR A 94 3.21 -5.03 -4.26
CA THR A 94 4.30 -4.80 -3.31
C THR A 94 3.84 -4.86 -1.85
N GLY A 95 2.53 -4.85 -1.62
CA GLY A 95 1.93 -5.12 -0.32
C GLY A 95 0.45 -5.49 -0.48
N LEU A 96 -0.02 -6.43 0.32
CA LEU A 96 -1.43 -6.85 0.31
C LEU A 96 -1.89 -7.23 1.70
N ALA A 97 -3.08 -6.75 2.09
CA ALA A 97 -3.72 -7.11 3.35
C ALA A 97 -5.18 -7.51 3.13
N VAL A 98 -5.62 -8.60 3.77
CA VAL A 98 -7.04 -8.99 3.82
C VAL A 98 -7.69 -8.22 4.97
N THR A 99 -8.56 -7.27 4.65
CA THR A 99 -9.17 -6.37 5.64
C THR A 99 -10.52 -6.86 6.16
N ASP A 100 -11.21 -7.67 5.37
CA ASP A 100 -12.49 -8.26 5.71
C ASP A 100 -12.62 -9.60 4.99
N MET A 101 -13.19 -10.61 5.65
CA MET A 101 -13.40 -11.92 5.06
C MET A 101 -14.58 -12.62 5.72
N ASP A 102 -15.57 -12.96 4.91
CA ASP A 102 -16.71 -13.79 5.28
C ASP A 102 -16.62 -15.11 4.50
N LEU A 103 -16.22 -16.17 5.20
CA LEU A 103 -16.06 -17.50 4.63
C LEU A 103 -17.41 -18.13 4.26
N HIS A 104 -18.48 -17.80 4.99
CA HIS A 104 -19.81 -18.35 4.73
C HIS A 104 -20.42 -17.71 3.48
N ALA A 105 -20.27 -16.39 3.34
CA ALA A 105 -20.71 -15.67 2.16
C ALA A 105 -19.75 -15.81 0.97
N GLY A 106 -18.55 -16.37 1.18
CA GLY A 106 -17.50 -16.46 0.16
C GLY A 106 -17.07 -15.09 -0.34
N LYS A 107 -16.93 -14.11 0.55
CA LYS A 107 -16.56 -12.72 0.21
C LYS A 107 -15.32 -12.30 0.99
N ALA A 108 -14.47 -11.51 0.35
CA ALA A 108 -13.35 -10.85 1.04
C ALA A 108 -13.08 -9.47 0.47
N THR A 109 -12.53 -8.59 1.30
CA THR A 109 -11.98 -7.30 0.87
C THR A 109 -10.49 -7.30 1.12
N VAL A 110 -9.72 -6.85 0.13
CA VAL A 110 -8.27 -6.71 0.23
C VAL A 110 -7.83 -5.27 -0.06
N LEU A 111 -6.81 -4.81 0.64
CA LEU A 111 -6.04 -3.61 0.29
C LEU A 111 -4.78 -4.03 -0.45
N VAL A 112 -4.46 -3.35 -1.54
CA VAL A 112 -3.35 -3.73 -2.42
C VAL A 112 -2.54 -2.50 -2.82
N ALA A 113 -1.24 -2.53 -2.50
CA ALA A 113 -0.23 -1.63 -3.04
C ALA A 113 0.35 -2.24 -4.33
N VAL A 114 0.33 -1.48 -5.42
CA VAL A 114 0.81 -1.92 -6.72
C VAL A 114 1.85 -0.92 -7.24
N ARG A 115 2.99 -1.44 -7.65
CA ARG A 115 3.97 -0.74 -8.47
C ARG A 115 3.70 -1.06 -9.93
N VAL A 116 3.50 -0.05 -10.76
CA VAL A 116 3.28 -0.20 -12.20
C VAL A 116 4.44 0.46 -12.94
N ARG A 117 5.24 -0.34 -13.63
CA ARG A 117 6.26 0.17 -14.54
C ARG A 117 5.68 0.24 -15.95
N VAL A 118 5.79 1.39 -16.59
CA VAL A 118 5.23 1.64 -17.93
C VAL A 118 6.35 2.01 -18.88
N THR A 119 6.44 1.33 -20.02
CA THR A 119 7.42 1.61 -21.08
C THR A 119 6.69 1.74 -22.42
N SER A 120 7.24 2.53 -23.32
CA SER A 120 6.74 2.66 -24.69
C SER A 120 7.90 2.88 -25.65
N ALA A 121 7.65 2.75 -26.96
CA ALA A 121 8.67 3.01 -27.98
C ALA A 121 9.26 4.44 -27.91
N ALA A 122 8.48 5.42 -27.42
CA ALA A 122 8.92 6.81 -27.27
C ALA A 122 9.60 7.09 -25.91
N ALA A 123 9.47 6.20 -24.93
CA ALA A 123 10.01 6.38 -23.58
C ALA A 123 10.51 5.02 -23.03
N LEU A 124 11.70 4.63 -23.48
CA LEU A 124 12.32 3.34 -23.16
C LEU A 124 12.73 3.21 -21.69
N ASP A 125 13.18 4.31 -21.07
CA ASP A 125 13.53 4.35 -19.63
C ASP A 125 12.30 4.06 -18.74
N GLY A 126 11.11 4.31 -19.30
CA GLY A 126 9.82 4.08 -18.69
C GLY A 126 9.50 5.06 -17.56
N SER A 127 8.35 4.84 -16.94
CA SER A 127 7.93 5.53 -15.73
C SER A 127 7.45 4.52 -14.70
N GLU A 128 7.64 4.82 -13.43
CA GLU A 128 7.10 4.04 -12.32
C GLU A 128 5.95 4.82 -11.66
N GLN A 129 4.85 4.12 -11.44
CA GLN A 129 3.70 4.63 -10.71
C GLN A 129 3.40 3.72 -9.53
N ARG A 130 3.03 4.31 -8.40
CA ARG A 130 2.51 3.56 -7.24
C ARG A 130 1.03 3.80 -7.14
N LYS A 131 0.27 2.71 -7.02
CA LYS A 131 -1.18 2.71 -6.98
C LYS A 131 -1.67 1.99 -5.74
N ARG A 132 -2.72 2.56 -5.15
CA ARG A 132 -3.39 2.06 -3.96
C ARG A 132 -4.78 1.59 -4.35
N TYR A 133 -5.10 0.34 -4.06
CA TYR A 133 -6.37 -0.26 -4.41
C TYR A 133 -7.06 -0.87 -3.20
N GLN A 134 -8.38 -0.85 -3.23
CA GLN A 134 -9.24 -1.78 -2.51
C GLN A 134 -9.88 -2.71 -3.54
N ALA A 135 -9.70 -4.01 -3.39
CA ALA A 135 -10.33 -5.00 -4.25
C ALA A 135 -11.33 -5.85 -3.48
N GLY A 136 -12.52 -6.04 -4.07
CA GLY A 136 -13.49 -7.02 -3.61
C GLY A 136 -13.21 -8.37 -4.25
N MET A 137 -13.28 -9.43 -3.47
CA MET A 137 -13.09 -10.81 -3.87
C MET A 137 -14.36 -11.60 -3.60
N VAL A 138 -14.69 -12.53 -4.49
CA VAL A 138 -15.79 -13.48 -4.30
C VAL A 138 -15.35 -14.90 -4.68
N ARG A 139 -15.80 -15.89 -3.91
CA ARG A 139 -15.62 -17.30 -4.22
C ARG A 139 -16.65 -17.72 -5.26
N THR A 140 -16.17 -18.16 -6.41
CA THR A 140 -17.02 -18.65 -7.49
C THR A 140 -17.63 -20.01 -7.14
N PRO A 141 -18.71 -20.44 -7.83
CA PRO A 141 -19.25 -21.79 -7.67
C PRO A 141 -18.24 -22.91 -7.92
N ALA A 142 -17.23 -22.67 -8.76
CA ALA A 142 -16.12 -23.60 -9.01
C ALA A 142 -15.13 -23.71 -7.83
N GLY A 143 -15.26 -22.86 -6.82
CA GLY A 143 -14.43 -22.85 -5.61
C GLY A 143 -13.25 -21.88 -5.65
N ASP A 144 -12.98 -21.24 -6.79
CA ASP A 144 -11.90 -20.27 -6.95
C ASP A 144 -12.31 -18.85 -6.55
N TRP A 145 -11.37 -18.09 -5.99
CA TRP A 145 -11.55 -16.67 -5.73
C TRP A 145 -11.31 -15.81 -6.96
N ARG A 146 -12.18 -14.83 -7.20
CA ARG A 146 -12.03 -13.82 -8.28
C ARG A 146 -12.29 -12.40 -7.82
N VAL A 147 -11.63 -11.45 -8.49
CA VAL A 147 -11.85 -10.01 -8.26
C VAL A 147 -13.23 -9.61 -8.80
N THR A 148 -14.10 -9.12 -7.93
CA THR A 148 -15.40 -8.56 -8.33
C THR A 148 -15.39 -7.04 -8.44
N SER A 149 -14.41 -6.36 -7.83
CA SER A 149 -14.22 -4.91 -7.90
C SER A 149 -12.77 -4.54 -7.67
N LEU A 150 -12.30 -3.48 -8.33
CA LEU A 150 -10.97 -2.91 -8.14
C LEU A 150 -11.07 -1.39 -8.10
N ILE A 151 -11.01 -0.81 -6.91
CA ILE A 151 -11.30 0.61 -6.67
C ILE A 151 -10.02 1.29 -6.21
N ALA A 152 -9.64 2.39 -6.88
CA ALA A 152 -8.49 3.20 -6.47
C ALA A 152 -8.79 3.88 -5.12
N VAL A 153 -7.79 3.94 -4.24
CA VAL A 153 -7.84 4.71 -2.98
C VAL A 153 -7.15 6.06 -3.22
N PRO A 154 -7.93 7.13 -3.50
CA PRO A 154 -7.37 8.44 -3.83
C PRO A 154 -6.75 9.09 -2.60
N ALA A 155 -5.95 10.14 -2.82
CA ALA A 155 -5.55 11.06 -1.77
C ALA A 155 -6.80 11.74 -1.18
N GLY A 156 -6.81 11.99 0.13
CA GLY A 156 -7.90 12.60 0.86
C GLY A 156 -9.10 11.67 1.10
N ALA A 157 -8.99 10.36 0.80
CA ALA A 157 -10.05 9.42 1.15
C ALA A 157 -10.28 9.42 2.67
N PRO A 158 -11.55 9.40 3.14
CA PRO A 158 -11.86 9.47 4.56
C PRO A 158 -11.27 8.27 5.29
N ALA A 159 -10.62 8.49 6.43
CA ALA A 159 -10.01 7.41 7.21
C ALA A 159 -11.07 6.36 7.63
N LYS A 160 -10.72 5.07 7.53
CA LYS A 160 -11.53 3.99 8.10
C LYS A 160 -10.97 3.62 9.47
N GLN A 161 -11.81 3.65 10.51
CA GLN A 161 -11.40 3.24 11.85
C GLN A 161 -10.98 1.76 11.84
N PRO A 162 -9.77 1.40 12.29
CA PRO A 162 -9.39 0.01 12.45
C PRO A 162 -10.10 -0.62 13.66
N SER A 163 -10.59 -1.84 13.52
CA SER A 163 -11.11 -2.64 14.64
C SER A 163 -10.02 -3.48 15.33
N ASP A 164 -8.94 -3.82 14.62
CA ASP A 164 -7.81 -4.59 15.17
C ASP A 164 -6.90 -3.68 16.05
N PRO A 165 -6.62 -4.05 17.32
CA PRO A 165 -5.76 -3.28 18.20
C PRO A 165 -4.34 -3.02 17.66
N ALA A 166 -3.76 -3.97 16.93
CA ALA A 166 -2.43 -3.82 16.33
C ALA A 166 -2.47 -2.79 15.21
N ILE A 167 -3.50 -2.83 14.35
CA ILE A 167 -3.67 -1.85 13.27
C ILE A 167 -3.92 -0.45 13.86
N SER A 168 -4.74 -0.35 14.91
CA SER A 168 -4.99 0.90 15.63
C SER A 168 -3.70 1.49 16.21
N ALA A 169 -2.91 0.68 16.92
CA ALA A 169 -1.65 1.10 17.50
C ALA A 169 -0.62 1.53 16.43
N VAL A 170 -0.46 0.76 15.36
CA VAL A 170 0.41 1.11 14.22
C VAL A 170 -0.03 2.41 13.58
N SER A 171 -1.33 2.59 13.35
CA SER A 171 -1.87 3.80 12.71
C SER A 171 -1.61 5.04 13.57
N SER A 172 -1.86 4.94 14.89
CA SER A 172 -1.57 6.01 15.85
C SER A 172 -0.07 6.32 15.91
N ALA A 173 0.77 5.29 15.96
CA ALA A 173 2.23 5.44 15.99
C ALA A 173 2.74 6.15 14.72
N LEU A 174 2.32 5.73 13.54
CA LEU A 174 2.69 6.37 12.27
C LEU A 174 2.26 7.84 12.21
N THR A 175 1.03 8.16 12.59
CA THR A 175 0.56 9.55 12.64
C THR A 175 1.42 10.39 13.59
N LYS A 176 1.83 9.85 14.74
CA LYS A 176 2.66 10.57 15.71
C LYS A 176 4.11 10.79 15.23
N VAL A 177 4.74 9.77 14.63
CA VAL A 177 6.17 9.85 14.28
C VAL A 177 6.42 10.48 12.91
N LEU A 178 5.43 10.43 12.00
CA LEU A 178 5.53 11.02 10.66
C LEU A 178 4.83 12.37 10.55
N SER A 179 4.28 12.90 11.65
CA SER A 179 3.83 14.28 11.72
C SER A 179 4.82 15.08 12.55
N TYR A 180 5.39 16.14 11.99
CA TYR A 180 6.33 16.99 12.70
C TYR A 180 6.07 18.46 12.41
N SER A 181 6.46 19.30 13.36
CA SER A 181 6.43 20.76 13.24
C SER A 181 7.84 21.29 13.46
N TYR A 182 8.24 22.28 12.66
CA TYR A 182 9.50 23.00 12.88
C TYR A 182 9.58 23.67 14.27
N ALA A 183 8.43 23.91 14.92
CA ALA A 183 8.34 24.58 16.21
C ALA A 183 8.66 23.67 17.40
N ASP A 184 8.47 22.35 17.28
CA ASP A 184 8.73 21.39 18.36
C ASP A 184 9.18 20.02 17.81
N PRO A 185 10.41 19.93 17.27
CA PRO A 185 10.96 18.64 16.84
C PRO A 185 11.18 17.69 18.04
N ALA A 186 11.38 18.21 19.25
CA ALA A 186 11.63 17.40 20.44
C ALA A 186 10.39 16.59 20.88
N ALA A 187 9.18 17.12 20.70
CA ALA A 187 7.95 16.34 20.89
C ALA A 187 7.86 15.16 19.92
N THR A 188 8.24 15.36 18.66
CA THR A 188 8.21 14.28 17.65
C THR A 188 9.22 13.19 17.99
N GLN A 189 10.43 13.57 18.40
CA GLN A 189 11.45 12.62 18.84
C GLN A 189 11.00 11.79 20.05
N ARG A 190 10.43 12.43 21.09
CA ARG A 190 9.88 11.72 22.25
C ARG A 190 8.77 10.74 21.87
N ALA A 191 7.89 11.14 20.94
CA ALA A 191 6.85 10.25 20.44
C ALA A 191 7.45 9.04 19.71
N ALA A 192 8.50 9.24 18.91
CA ALA A 192 9.21 8.18 18.24
C ALA A 192 9.86 7.19 19.21
N ASP A 193 10.53 7.68 20.25
CA ASP A 193 11.16 6.80 21.25
C ASP A 193 10.15 5.92 22.00
N ALA A 194 8.92 6.40 22.18
CA ALA A 194 7.84 5.64 22.82
C ALA A 194 7.27 4.52 21.93
N VAL A 195 7.15 4.75 20.62
CA VAL A 195 6.39 3.86 19.72
C VAL A 195 7.25 3.08 18.72
N LEU A 196 8.51 3.47 18.53
CA LEU A 196 9.46 2.76 17.67
C LEU A 196 10.39 1.88 18.51
N THR A 197 10.80 0.76 17.94
CA THR A 197 11.79 -0.16 18.50
C THR A 197 12.65 -0.75 17.37
N GLY A 198 13.68 -1.54 17.71
CA GLY A 198 14.52 -2.22 16.73
C GLY A 198 15.09 -1.29 15.64
N ARG A 199 15.06 -1.76 14.39
CA ARG A 199 15.59 -1.04 13.23
C ARG A 199 14.82 0.24 12.92
N ALA A 200 13.50 0.23 13.10
CA ALA A 200 12.68 1.43 12.92
C ALA A 200 13.18 2.59 13.78
N ALA A 201 13.54 2.32 15.04
CA ALA A 201 14.03 3.36 15.94
C ALA A 201 15.42 3.88 15.53
N SER A 202 16.32 3.01 15.05
CA SER A 202 17.65 3.45 14.58
C SER A 202 17.56 4.31 13.32
N ASP A 203 16.80 3.84 12.33
CA ASP A 203 16.69 4.49 11.03
C ASP A 203 16.00 5.86 11.18
N TYR A 204 14.93 5.90 11.98
CA TYR A 204 14.23 7.14 12.29
C TYR A 204 15.16 8.18 12.92
N ARG A 205 15.96 7.82 13.93
CA ARG A 205 16.87 8.77 14.59
C ARG A 205 17.88 9.38 13.61
N GLY A 206 18.46 8.56 12.73
CA GLY A 206 19.42 9.05 11.74
C GLY A 206 18.81 10.07 10.78
N LEU A 207 17.61 9.77 10.28
CA LEU A 207 16.94 10.60 9.28
C LEU A 207 16.27 11.84 9.89
N PHE A 208 15.71 11.70 11.10
CA PHE A 208 15.08 12.82 11.80
C PHE A 208 16.08 13.90 12.21
N GLY A 209 17.34 13.53 12.46
CA GLY A 209 18.42 14.50 12.67
C GLY A 209 18.58 15.47 11.50
N GLU A 210 18.39 15.01 10.26
CA GLU A 210 18.43 15.90 9.08
C GLU A 210 17.19 16.80 9.02
N VAL A 211 16.01 16.28 9.37
CA VAL A 211 14.77 17.06 9.44
C VAL A 211 14.89 18.17 10.47
N VAL A 212 15.43 17.91 11.65
CA VAL A 212 15.66 18.93 12.70
C VAL A 212 16.57 20.05 12.18
N ARG A 213 17.58 19.72 11.36
CA ARG A 213 18.50 20.69 10.76
C ARG A 213 17.85 21.56 9.70
N LEU A 214 16.98 20.98 8.86
CA LEU A 214 16.44 21.65 7.66
C LEU A 214 15.06 22.29 7.87
N ALA A 215 14.21 21.73 8.75
CA ALA A 215 12.83 22.16 8.93
C ALA A 215 12.68 23.64 9.39
N PRO A 216 13.53 24.19 10.29
CA PRO A 216 13.42 25.59 10.70
C PRO A 216 13.64 26.58 9.55
N GLN A 217 14.56 26.27 8.64
CA GLN A 217 14.88 27.14 7.48
C GLN A 217 13.67 27.31 6.55
N GLN A 218 12.85 26.26 6.46
CA GLN A 218 11.69 26.24 5.56
C GLN A 218 10.36 26.44 6.28
N LYS A 219 10.37 26.63 7.62
CA LYS A 219 9.18 26.70 8.49
C LYS A 219 8.13 25.64 8.09
N LEU A 220 8.60 24.40 7.94
CA LEU A 220 7.84 23.29 7.38
C LEU A 220 7.10 22.54 8.49
N THR A 221 5.82 22.28 8.27
CA THR A 221 5.01 21.37 9.09
C THR A 221 4.53 20.24 8.19
N LEU A 222 4.71 19.00 8.62
CA LEU A 222 4.22 17.80 7.94
C LEU A 222 3.12 17.17 8.78
N THR A 223 1.96 16.95 8.18
CA THR A 223 0.84 16.24 8.80
C THR A 223 0.61 14.93 8.08
N THR A 224 0.57 13.82 8.82
CA THR A 224 0.33 12.48 8.28
C THR A 224 -1.01 11.92 8.76
N SER A 225 -1.85 11.50 7.81
CA SER A 225 -3.15 10.87 8.07
C SER A 225 -3.16 9.44 7.52
N VAL A 226 -3.52 8.46 8.35
CA VAL A 226 -3.74 7.09 7.87
C VAL A 226 -5.12 6.98 7.25
N VAL A 227 -5.16 6.58 5.98
CA VAL A 227 -6.38 6.49 5.16
C VAL A 227 -6.98 5.10 5.27
N ARG A 228 -6.17 4.06 5.08
CA ARG A 228 -6.56 2.65 5.18
C ARG A 228 -5.41 1.87 5.80
N ALA A 229 -5.73 0.82 6.53
CA ALA A 229 -4.75 -0.13 7.00
C ALA A 229 -5.36 -1.54 7.10
N GLY A 230 -4.52 -2.56 6.97
CA GLY A 230 -4.93 -3.96 7.01
C GLY A 230 -3.79 -4.88 7.43
N THR A 231 -4.12 -6.00 8.07
CA THR A 231 -3.13 -7.01 8.45
C THR A 231 -2.73 -7.85 7.24
N VAL A 232 -1.42 -7.90 6.96
CA VAL A 232 -0.79 -8.76 5.96
C VAL A 232 -0.61 -10.16 6.54
N LYS A 233 0.00 -10.24 7.73
CA LYS A 233 0.22 -11.47 8.49
C LYS A 233 0.26 -11.15 9.97
N ARG A 234 -0.20 -12.07 10.80
CA ARG A 234 -0.04 -12.00 12.26
C ARG A 234 0.41 -13.35 12.79
N THR A 235 1.38 -13.35 13.69
CA THR A 235 1.92 -14.57 14.29
C THR A 235 2.34 -14.27 15.72
N GLY A 236 1.64 -14.83 16.69
CA GLY A 236 1.83 -14.53 18.11
C GLY A 236 1.84 -13.02 18.35
N ASP A 237 2.99 -12.53 18.78
CA ASP A 237 3.23 -11.14 19.16
C ASP A 237 3.72 -10.25 18.02
N THR A 238 3.76 -10.74 16.78
CA THR A 238 4.16 -9.95 15.61
C THR A 238 2.99 -9.73 14.66
N ALA A 239 2.82 -8.50 14.20
CA ALA A 239 1.84 -8.12 13.18
C ALA A 239 2.54 -7.36 12.05
N VAL A 240 2.29 -7.78 10.82
CA VAL A 240 2.69 -7.07 9.61
C VAL A 240 1.45 -6.37 9.07
N VAL A 241 1.51 -5.06 8.92
CA VAL A 241 0.38 -4.20 8.54
C VAL A 241 0.71 -3.42 7.28
N LEU A 242 -0.15 -3.48 6.27
CA LEU A 242 -0.12 -2.59 5.13
C LEU A 242 -0.89 -1.32 5.49
N VAL A 243 -0.28 -0.15 5.29
CA VAL A 243 -0.85 1.15 5.62
C VAL A 243 -0.79 2.08 4.41
N PHE A 244 -1.93 2.67 4.06
CA PHE A 244 -2.02 3.80 3.14
C PHE A 244 -2.14 5.07 3.93
N LEU A 245 -1.24 6.01 3.64
CA LEU A 245 -1.17 7.28 4.34
C LEU A 245 -1.12 8.43 3.34
N ASP A 246 -1.63 9.57 3.79
CA ASP A 246 -1.56 10.82 3.08
C ASP A 246 -0.78 11.81 3.92
N GLN A 247 0.06 12.59 3.27
CA GLN A 247 0.92 13.56 3.92
C GLN A 247 0.70 14.93 3.31
N LYS A 248 0.46 15.91 4.18
CA LYS A 248 0.34 17.31 3.78
C LYS A 248 1.51 18.08 4.37
N ALA A 249 2.35 18.62 3.50
CA ALA A 249 3.45 19.49 3.89
C ALA A 249 3.00 20.95 3.72
N THR A 250 2.95 21.72 4.80
CA THR A 250 2.62 23.15 4.78
C THR A 250 3.82 23.98 5.20
N ARG A 251 3.92 25.19 4.63
CA ARG A 251 4.95 26.16 4.97
C ARG A 251 4.29 27.38 5.59
N SER A 252 4.95 28.03 6.54
CA SER A 252 4.48 29.33 7.04
C SER A 252 4.25 30.31 5.88
N GLY A 253 3.01 30.80 5.72
CA GLY A 253 2.59 31.70 4.64
C GLY A 253 1.96 31.00 3.42
N ASP A 254 2.04 29.66 3.33
CA ASP A 254 1.36 28.86 2.31
C ASP A 254 0.72 27.59 2.93
N PRO A 255 -0.54 27.69 3.39
CA PRO A 255 -1.28 26.56 3.96
C PRO A 255 -1.84 25.61 2.87
N SER A 256 -1.68 25.95 1.58
CA SER A 256 -2.27 25.21 0.44
C SER A 256 -1.48 23.96 0.04
N GLY A 257 -0.51 23.56 0.87
CA GLY A 257 0.38 22.42 0.70
C GLY A 257 -0.25 21.22 -0.01
N LYS A 258 0.46 20.70 -1.02
CA LYS A 258 0.01 19.54 -1.80
C LYS A 258 -0.02 18.29 -0.91
N THR A 259 -1.05 17.47 -1.10
CA THR A 259 -1.12 16.16 -0.45
C THR A 259 -0.35 15.14 -1.27
N ALA A 260 0.68 14.56 -0.65
CA ALA A 260 1.38 13.40 -1.18
C ALA A 260 0.75 12.13 -0.62
N THR A 261 0.85 11.04 -1.38
CA THR A 261 0.36 9.71 -0.96
C THR A 261 1.55 8.82 -0.69
N ALA A 262 1.45 7.97 0.33
CA ALA A 262 2.42 6.90 0.57
C ALA A 262 1.73 5.60 0.97
N GLN A 263 2.51 4.53 0.88
CA GLN A 263 2.09 3.17 1.21
C GLN A 263 3.26 2.47 1.89
N LEU A 264 2.99 1.89 3.06
CA LEU A 264 3.99 1.28 3.93
C LEU A 264 3.59 -0.15 4.30
N VAL A 265 4.57 -1.04 4.35
CA VAL A 265 4.48 -2.31 5.09
C VAL A 265 5.20 -2.10 6.42
N VAL A 266 4.52 -2.37 7.53
CA VAL A 266 5.00 -2.09 8.88
C VAL A 266 5.00 -3.37 9.71
N THR A 267 6.15 -3.71 10.27
CA THR A 267 6.26 -4.81 11.24
C THR A 267 6.16 -4.22 12.64
N ALA A 268 5.11 -4.58 13.37
CA ALA A 268 4.93 -4.26 14.78
C ALA A 268 5.14 -5.50 15.64
N ARG A 269 5.75 -5.30 16.81
CA ARG A 269 5.91 -6.34 17.84
C ARG A 269 5.20 -5.91 19.11
N HIS A 270 4.57 -6.87 19.76
CA HIS A 270 3.88 -6.71 21.02
C HIS A 270 4.76 -7.25 22.15
N ASP A 271 5.11 -6.38 23.09
CA ASP A 271 5.69 -6.79 24.37
C ASP A 271 4.69 -6.50 25.50
N ARG A 272 4.74 -5.30 26.06
CA ARG A 272 3.72 -4.67 26.90
C ARG A 272 2.76 -3.82 26.07
N ALA A 273 3.20 -3.35 24.91
CA ALA A 273 2.41 -2.59 23.95
C ALA A 273 2.89 -2.86 22.52
N TRP A 274 2.05 -2.57 21.52
CA TRP A 274 2.45 -2.64 20.11
C TRP A 274 3.42 -1.50 19.79
N ARG A 275 4.63 -1.86 19.35
CA ARG A 275 5.66 -0.92 18.88
C ARG A 275 6.12 -1.29 17.48
N ILE A 276 6.39 -0.28 16.66
CA ILE A 276 6.87 -0.46 15.29
C ILE A 276 8.34 -0.83 15.34
N SER A 277 8.67 -2.02 14.84
CA SER A 277 10.03 -2.54 14.77
C SER A 277 10.70 -2.32 13.41
N GLU A 278 9.91 -2.24 12.34
CA GLU A 278 10.36 -2.05 10.96
C GLU A 278 9.30 -1.29 10.15
N LEU A 279 9.74 -0.46 9.21
CA LEU A 279 8.89 0.19 8.21
C LEU A 279 9.54 0.01 6.84
N THR A 280 8.74 -0.20 5.80
CA THR A 280 9.24 -0.33 4.42
C THR A 280 8.24 0.28 3.45
N VAL A 281 8.70 0.94 2.38
CA VAL A 281 7.82 1.37 1.29
C VAL A 281 7.29 0.15 0.57
N ALA A 282 5.97 0.09 0.37
CA ALA A 282 5.39 -0.82 -0.61
C ALA A 282 5.60 -0.26 -2.03
#